data_AF-A0A0C3DWX0-F1
#
_entry.id   AF-A0A0C3DWX0-F1
#
_cell.length_a   1.000
_cell.length_b   1.000
_cell.length_c   1.000
_cell.angle_alpha   90.00
_cell.angle_beta   90.00
_cell.angle_gamma   90.00
#
_symmetry.space_group_name_H-M   'P 1'
#
loop_
_entity.id
_entity.type
_entity.pdbx_description
1 polymer ?
#
loop_
_entity_poly.entity_id
_entity_poly.type
_entity_poly.pdbx_seq_one_letter_code
_entity_poly.pdbx_strand_id
1 'polypeptide(L)'
;EQIPVIKTSIIAAQAMDISNSTVLGNIQSIVNLLQQRGIENPDKVDDPEMPDISEYVIHFHGDLGTGEWLQVAQLHRAIERSPWNRMQHVIFIPGLFHLKMACADAIWWTFHQ
;
A
#
# COMPACT_ATOMS: atom_id res chain seq x y z
N GLU A 1 -10.14 24.69 -6.05
CA GLU A 1 -9.48 24.10 -4.87
C GLU A 1 -8.16 24.83 -4.65
N GLN A 2 -7.85 25.24 -3.42
CA GLN A 2 -6.66 26.06 -3.13
C GLN A 2 -5.54 25.13 -2.64
N ILE A 3 -4.33 25.29 -3.16
CA ILE A 3 -3.18 24.47 -2.74
C ILE A 3 -2.92 24.76 -1.24
N PRO A 4 -2.81 23.74 -0.39
CA PRO A 4 -2.48 23.93 1.02
C PRO A 4 -1.17 24.69 1.17
N VAL A 5 -1.20 25.79 1.94
CA VAL A 5 0.00 26.61 2.22
C VAL A 5 0.91 25.93 3.26
N ILE A 6 0.33 25.03 4.06
CA ILE A 6 1.04 24.28 5.10
C ILE A 6 1.55 22.97 4.49
N LYS A 7 2.86 22.75 4.60
CA LYS A 7 3.50 21.52 4.17
C LYS A 7 3.08 20.37 5.09
N THR A 8 2.64 19.26 4.51
CA THR A 8 2.39 18.01 5.24
C THR A 8 3.68 17.53 5.91
N SER A 9 3.60 17.16 7.19
CA SER A 9 4.72 16.53 7.90
C SER A 9 5.02 15.17 7.27
N ILE A 10 6.27 14.95 6.90
CA ILE A 10 6.75 13.68 6.35
C ILE A 10 7.70 13.08 7.37
N ILE A 11 7.34 11.91 7.87
CA ILE A 11 8.22 11.13 8.73
C ILE A 11 8.85 10.05 7.86
N ALA A 12 10.18 9.95 7.88
CA ALA A 12 10.88 8.89 7.17
C ALA A 12 10.60 7.53 7.83
N ALA A 13 10.55 6.48 7.02
CA ALA A 13 10.59 5.11 7.52
C ALA A 13 12.05 4.72 7.81
N GLN A 14 12.26 3.85 8.79
CA GLN A 14 13.54 3.20 9.02
C GLN A 14 13.83 2.20 7.90
N ALA A 15 15.11 2.03 7.59
CA ALA A 15 15.56 1.03 6.64
C ALA A 15 15.23 -0.38 7.14
N MET A 16 15.01 -1.28 6.19
CA MET A 16 14.60 -2.65 6.43
C MET A 16 15.41 -3.58 5.53
N ASP A 17 15.90 -4.67 6.09
CA ASP A 17 16.64 -5.72 5.37
C ASP A 17 15.67 -6.84 4.95
N ILE A 18 14.77 -6.51 4.02
CA ILE A 18 13.71 -7.40 3.54
C ILE A 18 13.73 -7.39 2.02
N SER A 19 13.69 -8.59 1.42
CA SER A 19 13.67 -8.73 -0.02
C SER A 19 12.26 -8.51 -0.59
N ASN A 20 12.04 -7.38 -1.26
CA ASN A 20 10.78 -7.10 -1.97
C ASN A 20 10.59 -7.90 -3.27
N SER A 21 11.49 -8.84 -3.58
CA SER A 21 11.35 -9.72 -4.76
C SER A 21 10.48 -10.96 -4.53
N THR A 22 9.98 -11.16 -3.31
CA THR A 22 9.14 -12.31 -2.94
C THR A 22 7.81 -11.86 -2.35
N VAL A 23 6.75 -12.66 -2.49
CA VAL A 23 5.43 -12.35 -1.92
C VAL A 23 5.52 -12.20 -0.40
N LEU A 24 6.24 -13.10 0.27
CA LEU A 24 6.44 -13.04 1.72
C LEU A 24 7.21 -11.79 2.15
N GLY A 25 8.29 -11.45 1.44
CA GLY A 25 9.06 -10.24 1.73
C GLY A 25 8.22 -8.98 1.56
N ASN A 26 7.40 -8.88 0.51
CA ASN A 26 6.48 -7.74 0.35
C ASN A 26 5.46 -7.63 1.49
N ILE A 27 4.88 -8.75 1.92
CA ILE A 27 4.00 -8.79 3.10
C ILE A 27 4.74 -8.27 4.33
N GLN A 28 5.96 -8.75 4.58
CA GLN A 28 6.79 -8.32 5.70
C GLN A 28 7.12 -6.82 5.63
N SER A 29 7.37 -6.29 4.43
CA SER A 29 7.64 -4.87 4.21
C SER A 29 6.46 -4.00 4.59
N ILE A 30 5.25 -4.37 4.16
CA ILE A 30 4.02 -3.65 4.50
C ILE A 30 3.80 -3.67 6.01
N VAL A 31 3.82 -4.86 6.60
CA VAL A 31 3.72 -5.09 8.06
C VAL A 31 4.70 -4.19 8.80
N ASN A 32 5.99 -4.27 8.45
CA ASN A 32 7.03 -3.46 9.10
C ASN A 32 6.75 -1.95 9.02
N LEU A 33 6.33 -1.45 7.86
CA LEU A 33 5.97 -0.03 7.69
C LEU A 33 4.78 0.39 8.56
N LEU A 34 3.78 -0.47 8.74
CA LEU A 34 2.65 -0.24 9.64
C LEU A 34 3.10 -0.23 11.11
N GLN A 35 3.93 -1.19 11.50
CA GLN A 35 4.58 -1.28 12.82
C GLN A 35 5.35 0.00 13.17
N GLN A 36 6.19 0.50 12.25
CA GLN A 36 6.96 1.73 12.45
C GLN A 36 6.08 2.96 12.69
N ARG A 37 4.83 2.94 12.20
CA ARG A 37 3.84 4.01 12.38
C ARG A 37 2.92 3.78 13.57
N GLY A 38 3.09 2.68 14.30
CA GLY A 38 2.20 2.29 15.40
C GLY A 38 0.79 1.91 14.91
N ILE A 39 0.64 1.59 13.62
CA ILE A 39 -0.63 1.17 13.01
C ILE A 39 -0.85 -0.35 13.21
N GLU A 40 0.15 -1.07 13.70
CA GLU A 40 0.07 -2.50 13.97
C GLU A 40 0.02 -2.84 15.46
N ASN A 41 -0.91 -3.74 15.81
CA ASN A 41 -0.58 -4.79 16.76
C ASN A 41 -1.31 -6.10 16.34
N PRO A 42 -0.65 -7.01 15.60
CA PRO A 42 -1.25 -8.28 15.16
C PRO A 42 -1.56 -9.25 16.31
N ASP A 43 -1.08 -9.00 17.53
CA ASP A 43 -1.45 -9.76 18.73
C ASP A 43 -2.75 -9.26 19.39
N LYS A 44 -3.34 -8.18 18.86
CA LYS A 44 -4.55 -7.52 19.38
C LYS A 44 -5.76 -7.60 18.44
N VAL A 45 -5.77 -8.57 17.52
CA VAL A 45 -6.88 -8.72 16.55
C VAL A 45 -8.25 -8.96 17.22
N ASP A 46 -8.25 -9.42 18.47
CA ASP A 46 -9.44 -9.59 19.33
C ASP A 46 -9.49 -8.59 20.53
N ASP A 47 -8.61 -7.58 20.55
CA ASP A 47 -8.61 -6.55 21.59
C ASP A 47 -9.71 -5.51 21.27
N PRO A 48 -10.70 -5.29 22.15
CA PRO A 48 -11.73 -4.27 21.96
C PRO A 48 -11.17 -2.84 21.89
N GLU A 49 -9.90 -2.60 22.25
CA GLU A 49 -9.21 -1.31 22.04
C GLU A 49 -8.55 -1.17 20.65
N MET A 50 -8.56 -2.22 19.81
CA MET A 50 -8.01 -2.11 18.46
C MET A 50 -8.89 -1.17 17.62
N PRO A 51 -8.33 -0.12 16.98
CA PRO A 51 -9.12 0.78 16.16
C PRO A 51 -9.80 0.00 15.04
N ASP A 52 -11.10 0.23 14.85
CA ASP A 52 -11.82 -0.35 13.72
C ASP A 52 -11.27 0.26 12.42
N ILE A 53 -10.37 -0.50 11.79
CA ILE A 53 -9.73 -0.15 10.52
C ILE A 53 -10.71 -0.18 9.35
N SER A 54 -11.96 -0.61 9.55
CA SER A 54 -13.00 -0.49 8.52
C SER A 54 -13.22 0.96 8.07
N GLU A 55 -12.96 1.92 8.96
CA GLU A 55 -13.07 3.35 8.66
C GLU A 55 -11.79 3.95 8.05
N TYR A 56 -10.67 3.21 8.04
CA TYR A 56 -9.36 3.74 7.65
C TYR A 56 -8.76 3.02 6.45
N VAL A 57 -8.23 3.82 5.52
CA VAL A 57 -7.49 3.35 4.35
C VAL A 57 -6.05 3.85 4.42
N ILE A 58 -5.11 2.96 4.11
CA ILE A 58 -3.69 3.25 4.03
C ILE A 58 -3.28 3.25 2.57
N HIS A 59 -2.87 4.43 2.10
CA HIS A 59 -2.37 4.60 0.74
C HIS A 59 -0.91 4.20 0.65
N PHE A 60 -0.62 3.22 -0.19
CA PHE A 60 0.74 2.85 -0.58
C PHE A 60 1.05 3.41 -1.96
N HIS A 61 2.23 4.00 -2.08
CA HIS A 61 2.71 4.56 -3.34
C HIS A 61 4.11 4.02 -3.62
N GLY A 62 4.33 3.63 -4.86
CA GLY A 62 5.58 3.02 -5.30
C GLY A 62 5.58 2.84 -6.81
N ASP A 63 6.51 2.02 -7.28
CA ASP A 63 6.53 1.63 -8.68
C ASP A 63 5.39 0.66 -9.03
N LEU A 64 5.15 0.41 -10.32
CA LEU A 64 4.11 -0.54 -10.76
C LEU A 64 4.33 -1.95 -10.18
N GLY A 65 5.59 -2.38 -10.06
CA GLY A 65 5.93 -3.66 -9.45
C GLY A 65 5.43 -3.73 -8.00
N THR A 66 5.60 -2.68 -7.22
CA THR A 66 5.07 -2.56 -5.86
C THR A 66 3.55 -2.76 -5.82
N GLY A 67 2.83 -2.19 -6.79
CA GLY A 67 1.39 -2.38 -6.94
C GLY A 67 0.99 -3.82 -7.27
N GLU A 68 1.67 -4.45 -8.23
CA GLU A 68 1.46 -5.86 -8.59
C GLU A 68 1.70 -6.78 -7.39
N TRP A 69 2.78 -6.55 -6.63
CA TRP A 69 3.09 -7.34 -5.45
C TRP A 69 2.07 -7.18 -4.32
N LEU A 70 1.58 -5.96 -4.08
CA LEU A 70 0.51 -5.73 -3.11
C LEU A 70 -0.75 -6.52 -3.51
N GLN A 71 -1.11 -6.51 -4.78
CA GLN A 71 -2.26 -7.25 -5.28
C GLN A 71 -2.09 -8.76 -5.09
N VAL A 72 -0.90 -9.31 -5.38
CA VAL A 72 -0.60 -10.73 -5.12
C VAL A 72 -0.69 -11.06 -3.64
N ALA A 73 -0.19 -10.20 -2.75
CA ALA A 73 -0.28 -10.39 -1.31
C ALA A 73 -1.75 -10.42 -0.83
N GLN A 74 -2.59 -9.51 -1.31
CA GLN A 74 -4.03 -9.49 -1.01
C GLN A 74 -4.74 -10.73 -1.54
N LEU A 75 -4.41 -11.18 -2.77
CA LEU A 75 -4.96 -12.41 -3.34
C LEU A 75 -4.57 -13.63 -2.51
N HIS A 76 -3.31 -13.72 -2.08
CA HIS A 76 -2.82 -14.83 -1.25
C HIS A 76 -3.49 -14.86 0.13
N ARG A 77 -3.84 -13.70 0.68
CA ARG A 77 -4.53 -13.58 1.98
C ARG A 77 -6.05 -13.47 1.86
N ALA A 78 -6.64 -13.62 0.68
CA ALA A 78 -8.09 -13.41 0.46
C ALA A 78 -8.97 -14.37 1.28
N ILE A 79 -8.46 -15.57 1.61
CA ILE A 79 -9.16 -16.59 2.40
C ILE A 79 -9.12 -16.34 3.91
N GLU A 80 -8.33 -15.37 4.37
CA GLU A 80 -8.19 -15.06 5.79
C GLU A 80 -9.52 -14.60 6.39
N ARG A 81 -9.74 -14.80 7.69
CA ARG A 81 -11.04 -14.48 8.31
C ARG A 81 -11.29 -12.98 8.46
N SER A 82 -10.29 -12.20 8.85
CA SER A 82 -10.45 -10.76 9.13
C SER A 82 -10.06 -9.89 7.91
N PRO A 83 -10.74 -8.75 7.69
CA PRO A 83 -10.34 -7.74 6.69
C PRO A 83 -8.90 -7.25 6.87
N TRP A 84 -8.45 -7.18 8.13
CA TRP A 84 -7.07 -6.85 8.49
C TRP A 84 -6.07 -7.85 7.91
N ASN A 85 -6.31 -9.14 8.14
CA ASN A 85 -5.46 -10.20 7.61
C ASN A 85 -5.55 -10.29 6.09
N ARG A 86 -6.66 -9.93 5.48
CA ARG A 86 -6.75 -9.81 4.01
C ARG A 86 -6.00 -8.60 3.44
N MET A 87 -5.48 -7.71 4.29
CA MET A 87 -4.86 -6.44 3.90
C MET A 87 -5.79 -5.54 3.06
N GLN A 88 -7.10 -5.58 3.31
CA GLN A 88 -8.09 -4.82 2.52
C GLN A 88 -7.98 -3.30 2.71
N HIS A 89 -7.47 -2.87 3.86
CA HIS A 89 -7.23 -1.46 4.17
C HIS A 89 -6.03 -0.86 3.41
N VAL A 90 -5.23 -1.69 2.74
CA VAL A 90 -4.03 -1.25 2.01
C VAL A 90 -4.39 -1.03 0.54
N ILE A 91 -4.35 0.22 0.07
CA ILE A 91 -4.69 0.59 -1.31
C ILE A 91 -3.46 1.14 -2.01
N PHE A 92 -3.07 0.51 -3.12
CA PHE A 92 -2.01 1.02 -3.98
C PHE A 92 -2.52 2.18 -4.84
N ILE A 93 -1.81 3.29 -4.82
CA ILE A 93 -2.02 4.44 -5.70
C ILE A 93 -0.78 4.56 -6.60
N PRO A 94 -0.92 4.46 -7.93
CA PRO A 94 0.23 4.56 -8.83
C PRO A 94 0.89 5.94 -8.79
N GLY A 95 2.21 5.93 -8.98
CA GLY A 95 3.05 7.08 -9.39
C GLY A 95 2.35 8.06 -10.31
N LEU A 96 2.44 9.38 -10.07
CA LEU A 96 2.11 10.36 -11.13
C LEU A 96 2.98 10.11 -12.37
N PHE A 97 4.22 9.64 -12.17
CA PHE A 97 5.09 9.18 -13.24
C PHE A 97 4.48 8.00 -14.01
N HIS A 98 4.05 6.95 -13.32
CA HIS A 98 3.42 5.79 -13.96
C HIS A 98 2.11 6.13 -14.66
N LEU A 99 1.30 7.01 -14.07
CA LEU A 99 0.08 7.51 -14.70
C LEU A 99 0.40 8.24 -16.00
N LYS A 100 1.38 9.15 -16.00
CA LYS A 100 1.83 9.85 -17.21
C LYS A 100 2.32 8.90 -18.29
N MET A 101 3.12 7.91 -17.92
CA MET A 101 3.64 6.90 -18.84
C MET A 101 2.51 6.05 -19.45
N ALA A 102 1.57 5.57 -18.64
CA ALA A 102 0.41 4.80 -19.11
C ALA A 102 -0.50 5.63 -20.03
N CYS A 103 -0.71 6.91 -19.72
CA CYS A 103 -1.47 7.81 -20.59
C CYS A 103 -0.76 8.05 -21.93
N ALA A 104 0.56 8.25 -21.93
CA ALA A 104 1.33 8.42 -23.16
C ALA A 104 1.24 7.17 -24.06
N ASP A 105 1.36 5.98 -23.47
CA ASP A 105 1.21 4.71 -24.17
C ASP A 105 -0.21 4.55 -24.75
N ALA A 106 -1.25 4.81 -23.96
CA ALA A 106 -2.64 4.73 -24.42
C ALA A 106 -2.94 5.69 -25.60
N ILE A 107 -2.41 6.92 -25.56
CA ILE A 107 -2.53 7.90 -26.65
C ILE A 107 -1.84 7.38 -27.91
N TRP A 108 -0.63 6.83 -27.77
CA TRP A 108 0.11 6.24 -28.90
C TRP A 108 -0.69 5.12 -29.58
N TRP A 109 -1.18 4.15 -28.80
CA TRP A 109 -1.99 3.05 -29.33
C TRP A 109 -3.33 3.48 -29.94
N THR A 110 -3.91 4.59 -29.48
CA THR A 110 -5.23 5.04 -29.98
C THR A 110 -5.13 5.82 -31.28
N PHE A 111 -4.06 6.61 -31.47
CA PHE A 111 -3.96 7.56 -32.58
C PHE A 111 -2.92 7.19 -33.64
N HIS A 112 -2.00 6.27 -33.36
CA HIS A 112 -0.89 5.93 -34.26
C HIS A 112 -0.84 4.45 -34.64
N GLN A 113 -1.93 3.72 -34.40
CA GLN A 113 -2.17 2.36 -34.88
C GLN A 113 -3.42 2.32 -35.76
#